data_AF-A0A1Y5N7T9-F1
#
_entry.id   AF-A0A1Y5N7T9-F1
#
_cell.length_a   1.000
_cell.length_b   1.000
_cell.length_c   1.000
_cell.angle_alpha   90.00
_cell.angle_beta   90.00
_cell.angle_gamma   90.00
#
_symmetry.space_group_name_H-M   'P 1'
#
loop_
_entity.id
_entity.type
_entity.pdbx_description
1 polymer ?
#
loop_
_entity_poly.entity_id
_entity_poly.type
_entity_poly.pdbx_seq_one_letter_code
_entity_poly.pdbx_strand_id
1 'polypeptide(L)'
;MLSWMQKHKKYLVVTIWVSTIAFVGAGFVGWGAYDLNSNRATSVAKVGHRNISVQELQQKYDRLYQYYNNVFEGKLTQEKAEELGLENAALQAAIQENLLLNFADDIGLSVNKDDVLKYIIVDPTFQKDGVFDKNLYYDVLRRARINPTDFEDNLKLTILLDKLRTILNLPASKEDIAMMEASFFMQDKLAVQIVNADQSEIKVDEKELKDLWEINKNNYMTKTLYGIDTYFVESEKSDANESVLKSYYNENQDKYKGSDDKIKPFNEVKTEVNKDYNIEQSKTNALEKYVAVKKAELATNGFISVNEDNATFSLDEIKGAKVGEVIKPFIYKDGYLIARVKSITPPQPMSFEQARANVLEIYKSKKEKEILTAKAKETLQNFKGTDVGFVSREVNGSIAGLNESDTRAFVSQLFDTNNTKGYVILDDKAVVYDILEQRLLTNNINNNYKQITQQNVAMLKNNELIKDLTNKLLKYYEVKEYVKR
;
A
#
# COMPACT_ATOMS: atom_id res chain seq x y z
N MET A 1 8.85 52.59 16.25
CA MET A 1 9.52 51.31 16.58
C MET A 1 10.95 51.52 17.13
N LEU A 2 11.82 52.28 16.45
CA LEU A 2 13.19 52.56 16.92
C LEU A 2 13.28 53.27 18.29
N SER A 3 12.42 54.26 18.54
CA SER A 3 12.39 54.98 19.83
C SER A 3 11.97 54.10 21.02
N TRP A 4 11.11 53.11 20.77
CA TRP A 4 10.67 52.13 21.78
C TRP A 4 11.79 51.14 22.12
N MET A 5 12.55 50.69 21.12
CA MET A 5 13.73 49.81 21.29
C MET A 5 14.88 50.51 22.04
N GLN A 6 15.07 51.81 21.84
CA GLN A 6 16.10 52.57 22.56
C GLN A 6 15.76 52.77 24.04
N LYS A 7 14.48 52.97 24.37
CA LYS A 7 14.03 53.20 25.75
C LYS A 7 14.02 51.93 26.62
N HIS A 8 13.88 50.75 26.01
CA HIS A 8 13.76 49.46 26.72
C HIS A 8 14.94 48.49 26.47
N LYS A 9 16.09 49.00 26.00
CA LYS A 9 17.28 48.20 25.61
C LYS A 9 17.72 47.17 26.67
N LYS A 10 17.60 47.48 27.97
CA LYS A 10 17.96 46.55 29.06
C LYS A 10 17.03 45.33 29.14
N TYR A 11 15.73 45.50 28.93
CA TYR A 11 14.76 44.41 28.94
C TYR A 11 14.79 43.59 27.65
N LEU A 12 15.06 44.26 26.51
CA LEU A 12 15.12 43.62 25.19
C LEU A 12 16.32 42.65 25.07
N VAL A 13 17.46 42.98 25.68
CA VAL A 13 18.61 42.07 25.76
C VAL A 13 18.28 40.84 26.60
N VAL A 14 17.61 41.01 27.74
CA VAL A 14 17.22 39.88 28.62
C VAL A 14 16.21 38.97 27.92
N THR A 15 15.20 39.51 27.23
CA THR A 15 14.22 38.67 26.52
C THR A 15 14.81 37.94 25.33
N ILE A 16 15.79 38.53 24.62
CA ILE A 16 16.52 37.83 23.55
C ILE A 16 17.37 36.70 24.14
N TRP A 17 18.11 36.93 25.23
CA TRP A 17 18.91 35.88 25.87
C TRP A 17 18.04 34.75 26.44
N VAL A 18 16.93 35.08 27.10
CA VAL A 18 15.96 34.09 27.59
C VAL A 18 15.33 33.32 26.43
N SER A 19 14.95 34.00 25.35
CA SER A 19 14.40 33.33 24.16
C SER A 19 15.45 32.46 23.46
N THR A 20 16.71 32.87 23.42
CA THR A 20 17.81 32.10 22.82
C THR A 20 18.15 30.88 23.68
N ILE A 21 18.24 31.05 25.00
CA ILE A 21 18.44 29.94 25.95
C ILE A 21 17.23 29.01 25.96
N ALA A 22 16.01 29.53 25.84
CA ALA A 22 14.80 28.72 25.73
C ALA A 22 14.70 28.01 24.37
N PHE A 23 15.20 28.59 23.28
CA PHE A 23 15.20 27.98 21.95
C PHE A 23 16.30 26.92 21.80
N VAL A 24 17.51 27.22 22.29
CA VAL A 24 18.61 26.26 22.40
C VAL A 24 18.24 25.15 23.40
N GLY A 25 17.60 25.51 24.52
CA GLY A 25 17.06 24.56 25.49
C GLY A 25 15.94 23.69 24.90
N ALA A 26 14.99 24.28 24.15
CA ALA A 26 13.91 23.55 23.49
C ALA A 26 14.43 22.60 22.40
N GLY A 27 15.51 22.95 21.69
CA GLY A 27 16.20 22.05 20.77
C GLY A 27 16.82 20.82 21.45
N PHE A 28 17.13 20.91 22.75
CA PHE A 28 17.57 19.79 23.57
C PHE A 28 16.43 19.06 24.31
N VAL A 29 15.26 19.69 24.49
CA VAL A 29 14.13 19.15 25.29
C VAL A 29 13.23 18.20 24.50
N GLY A 30 13.40 18.08 23.17
CA GLY A 30 12.78 17.00 22.38
C GLY A 30 13.30 15.60 22.74
N TRP A 31 14.37 15.52 23.53
CA TRP A 31 15.00 14.28 23.98
C TRP A 31 14.87 14.22 25.50
N GLY A 32 14.27 13.16 26.04
CA GLY A 32 13.82 13.08 27.44
C GLY A 32 14.85 13.49 28.51
N ALA A 33 14.36 13.94 29.66
CA ALA A 33 15.18 14.42 30.78
C ALA A 33 16.22 13.36 31.25
N TYR A 34 17.50 13.70 31.15
CA TYR A 34 18.63 12.83 31.51
C TYR A 34 18.93 12.86 33.02
N ASP A 35 19.21 11.69 33.61
CA ASP A 35 19.65 11.51 35.00
C ASP A 35 21.15 11.89 35.14
N LEU A 36 21.44 12.92 35.92
CA LEU A 36 22.75 13.55 36.06
C LEU A 36 23.62 12.80 37.09
N ASN A 37 24.20 11.67 36.68
CA ASN A 37 25.32 11.05 37.39
C ASN A 37 26.51 10.86 36.43
N SER A 38 27.72 11.26 36.82
CA SER A 38 28.83 11.63 35.91
C SER A 38 29.41 10.53 35.01
N ASN A 39 29.16 9.24 35.29
CA ASN A 39 29.49 8.12 34.38
C ASN A 39 28.31 7.65 33.51
N ARG A 40 27.11 8.17 33.77
CA ARG A 40 25.85 7.92 33.04
C ARG A 40 25.42 9.13 32.20
N ALA A 41 25.96 10.31 32.48
CA ALA A 41 25.51 11.59 31.92
C ALA A 41 25.74 11.76 30.41
N THR A 42 26.46 10.86 29.74
CA THR A 42 26.76 10.95 28.29
C THR A 42 26.46 9.66 27.52
N SER A 43 25.90 8.64 28.18
CA SER A 43 25.62 7.33 27.58
C SER A 43 24.12 7.06 27.53
N VAL A 44 23.63 6.59 26.37
CA VAL A 44 22.22 6.24 26.14
C VAL A 44 21.93 4.78 26.48
N ALA A 45 22.95 3.93 26.42
CA ALA A 45 22.88 2.54 26.80
C ALA A 45 24.27 1.99 27.14
N LYS A 46 24.33 0.81 27.73
CA LYS A 46 25.55 0.04 27.98
C LYS A 46 25.32 -1.41 27.57
N VAL A 47 26.28 -1.99 26.84
CA VAL A 47 26.28 -3.38 26.40
C VAL A 47 27.56 -4.03 26.88
N GLY A 48 27.47 -4.98 27.82
CA GLY A 48 28.64 -5.60 28.43
C GLY A 48 29.56 -4.55 29.08
N HIS A 49 30.81 -4.44 28.65
CA HIS A 49 31.74 -3.40 29.13
C HIS A 49 31.71 -2.11 28.31
N ARG A 50 31.05 -2.07 27.15
CA ARG A 50 31.02 -0.91 26.25
C ARG A 50 29.82 -0.01 26.51
N ASN A 51 30.06 1.31 26.57
CA ASN A 51 29.01 2.32 26.68
C ASN A 51 28.66 2.88 25.29
N ILE A 52 27.37 3.06 25.03
CA ILE A 52 26.85 3.70 23.83
C ILE A 52 26.63 5.17 24.15
N SER A 53 27.34 6.06 23.46
CA SER A 53 27.27 7.50 23.70
C SER A 53 26.06 8.15 23.01
N VAL A 54 25.63 9.32 23.49
CA VAL A 54 24.61 10.15 22.80
C VAL A 54 25.07 10.50 21.37
N GLN A 55 26.37 10.81 21.20
CA GLN A 55 26.94 11.14 19.90
C GLN A 55 26.89 9.97 18.91
N GLU A 56 27.16 8.75 19.39
CA GLU A 56 27.06 7.54 18.58
C GLU A 56 25.62 7.29 18.12
N LEU A 57 24.65 7.41 19.03
CA LEU A 57 23.24 7.28 18.69
C LEU A 57 22.81 8.31 17.64
N GLN A 58 23.20 9.57 17.83
CA GLN A 58 22.89 10.64 16.88
C GLN A 58 23.46 10.33 15.49
N GLN A 59 24.71 9.86 15.41
CA GLN A 59 25.30 9.48 14.13
C GLN A 59 24.56 8.33 13.45
N LYS A 60 24.08 7.34 14.20
CA LYS A 60 23.25 6.25 13.65
C LYS A 60 21.90 6.78 13.17
N TYR A 61 21.26 7.65 13.95
CA TYR A 61 20.01 8.30 13.58
C TYR A 61 20.15 9.14 12.31
N ASP A 62 21.17 10.00 12.23
CA ASP A 62 21.40 10.88 11.07
C ASP A 62 21.58 10.04 9.79
N ARG A 63 22.31 8.93 9.87
CA ARG A 63 22.49 8.01 8.72
C ARG A 63 21.16 7.37 8.30
N LEU A 64 20.36 6.90 9.25
CA LEU A 64 19.04 6.33 8.98
C LEU A 64 18.09 7.37 8.40
N TYR A 65 18.03 8.56 9.00
CA TYR A 65 17.22 9.67 8.53
C TYR A 65 17.59 10.05 7.10
N GLN A 66 18.88 10.21 6.78
CA GLN A 66 19.32 10.53 5.41
C GLN A 66 18.98 9.42 4.41
N TYR A 67 19.13 8.15 4.80
CA TYR A 67 18.72 7.02 3.95
C TYR A 67 17.23 7.08 3.62
N TYR A 68 16.36 7.21 4.63
CA TYR A 68 14.92 7.32 4.40
C TYR A 68 14.54 8.60 3.68
N ASN A 69 15.19 9.73 3.97
CA ASN A 69 14.96 10.97 3.28
C ASN A 69 15.23 10.85 1.77
N ASN A 70 16.27 10.11 1.37
CA ASN A 70 16.54 9.81 -0.03
C ASN A 70 15.45 8.91 -0.65
N VAL A 71 14.98 7.90 0.09
CA VAL A 71 13.85 7.03 -0.34
C VAL A 71 12.57 7.83 -0.56
N PHE A 72 12.33 8.86 0.27
CA PHE A 72 11.20 9.78 0.14
C PHE A 72 11.50 11.02 -0.73
N GLU A 73 12.54 10.98 -1.58
CA GLU A 73 12.89 12.07 -2.50
C GLU A 73 13.08 13.44 -1.82
N GLY A 74 13.61 13.45 -0.60
CA GLY A 74 13.84 14.67 0.19
C GLY A 74 12.62 15.19 0.94
N LYS A 75 11.51 14.43 1.00
CA LYS A 75 10.23 14.85 1.60
C LYS A 75 9.94 14.20 2.96
N LEU A 76 10.95 13.61 3.62
CA LEU A 76 10.75 13.01 4.94
C LEU A 76 10.60 14.10 6.00
N THR A 77 9.43 14.21 6.62
CA THR A 77 9.22 15.10 7.77
C THR A 77 9.66 14.43 9.08
N GLN A 78 9.88 15.23 10.12
CA GLN A 78 10.27 14.71 11.43
C GLN A 78 9.15 13.86 12.05
N GLU A 79 7.89 14.27 11.89
CA GLU A 79 6.73 13.52 12.36
C GLU A 79 6.63 12.15 11.68
N LYS A 80 6.96 12.08 10.38
CA LYS A 80 6.99 10.80 9.67
C LYS A 80 8.16 9.93 10.11
N ALA A 81 9.32 10.52 10.42
CA ALA A 81 10.46 9.79 10.98
C ALA A 81 10.15 9.20 12.37
N GLU A 82 9.41 9.93 13.21
CA GLU A 82 8.91 9.44 14.50
C GLU A 82 7.90 8.30 14.33
N GLU A 83 6.95 8.43 13.41
CA GLU A 83 5.98 7.36 13.09
C GLU A 83 6.69 6.08 12.61
N LEU A 84 7.77 6.22 11.84
CA LEU A 84 8.61 5.11 11.40
C LEU A 84 9.50 4.54 12.52
N GLY A 85 9.58 5.20 13.68
CA GLY A 85 10.38 4.75 14.83
C GLY A 85 11.89 4.82 14.59
N LEU A 86 12.39 5.78 13.80
CA LEU A 86 13.81 5.83 13.40
C LEU A 86 14.77 5.97 14.58
N GLU A 87 14.38 6.64 15.66
CA GLU A 87 15.19 6.76 16.88
C GLU A 87 15.39 5.39 17.56
N ASN A 88 14.31 4.63 17.71
CA ASN A 88 14.38 3.27 18.25
C ASN A 88 15.20 2.36 17.34
N ALA A 89 15.05 2.48 16.02
CA ALA A 89 15.87 1.73 15.06
C ALA A 89 17.36 2.07 15.18
N ALA A 90 17.70 3.36 15.38
CA ALA A 90 19.08 3.81 15.59
C ALA A 90 19.69 3.25 16.89
N LEU A 91 18.91 3.25 17.98
CA LEU A 91 19.34 2.68 19.26
C LEU A 91 19.57 1.18 19.16
N GLN A 92 18.64 0.44 18.54
CA GLN A 92 18.80 -0.99 18.33
C GLN A 92 20.02 -1.30 17.43
N ALA A 93 20.25 -0.52 16.38
CA ALA A 93 21.44 -0.67 15.54
C ALA A 93 22.74 -0.43 16.34
N ALA A 94 22.77 0.59 17.21
CA ALA A 94 23.92 0.85 18.09
C ALA A 94 24.15 -0.30 19.09
N ILE A 95 23.09 -0.84 19.68
CA ILE A 95 23.16 -1.99 20.59
C ILE A 95 23.73 -3.22 19.86
N GLN A 96 23.20 -3.55 18.68
CA GLN A 96 23.67 -4.69 17.88
C GLN A 96 25.15 -4.56 17.51
N GLU A 97 25.59 -3.36 17.11
CA GLU A 97 26.98 -3.10 16.80
C GLU A 97 27.88 -3.29 18.02
N ASN A 98 27.45 -2.79 19.18
CA ASN A 98 28.21 -2.93 20.42
C ASN A 98 28.25 -4.37 20.93
N LEU A 99 27.24 -5.21 20.68
CA LEU A 99 27.31 -6.66 20.95
C LEU A 99 28.44 -7.32 20.17
N LEU A 100 28.52 -7.04 18.87
CA LEU A 100 29.58 -7.58 18.01
C LEU A 100 30.96 -7.05 18.43
N LEU A 101 31.06 -5.79 18.84
CA LEU A 101 32.30 -5.21 19.37
C LEU A 101 32.73 -5.84 20.70
N ASN A 102 31.81 -6.11 21.62
CA ASN A 102 32.12 -6.86 22.86
C ASN A 102 32.63 -8.27 22.52
N PHE A 103 31.99 -8.95 21.57
CA PHE A 103 32.43 -10.26 21.12
C PHE A 103 33.81 -10.23 20.47
N ALA A 104 34.09 -9.21 19.65
CA ALA A 104 35.41 -9.00 19.07
C ALA A 104 36.49 -8.83 20.15
N ASP A 105 36.19 -8.08 21.22
CA ASP A 105 37.11 -7.92 22.35
C ASP A 105 37.35 -9.26 23.07
N ASP A 106 36.30 -10.03 23.34
CA ASP A 106 36.37 -11.30 24.06
C ASP A 106 37.18 -12.37 23.31
N ILE A 107 37.12 -12.38 21.97
CA ILE A 107 37.94 -13.30 21.15
C ILE A 107 39.36 -12.78 20.91
N GLY A 108 39.73 -11.63 21.49
CA GLY A 108 41.06 -11.04 21.40
C GLY A 108 41.36 -10.35 20.07
N LEU A 109 40.33 -9.99 19.29
CA LEU A 109 40.49 -9.27 18.04
C LEU A 109 40.84 -7.80 18.33
N SER A 110 41.87 -7.28 17.66
CA SER A 110 42.33 -5.91 17.89
C SER A 110 42.73 -5.20 16.60
N VAL A 111 42.81 -3.87 16.69
CA VAL A 111 43.20 -2.98 15.58
C VAL A 111 44.41 -2.17 16.02
N ASN A 112 45.51 -2.28 15.27
CA ASN A 112 46.72 -1.51 15.53
C ASN A 112 46.76 -0.24 14.65
N LYS A 113 47.79 0.59 14.85
CA LYS A 113 47.94 1.85 14.09
C LYS A 113 48.17 1.61 12.59
N ASP A 114 48.85 0.54 12.23
CA ASP A 114 49.13 0.21 10.83
C ASP A 114 47.84 -0.19 10.08
N ASP A 115 46.91 -0.84 10.77
CA ASP A 115 45.59 -1.14 10.23
C ASP A 115 44.84 0.15 9.92
N VAL A 116 44.78 1.10 10.86
CA VAL A 116 44.13 2.41 10.67
C VAL A 116 44.77 3.15 9.49
N LEU A 117 46.10 3.18 9.44
CA LEU A 117 46.83 3.85 8.37
C LEU A 117 46.53 3.24 7.00
N LYS A 118 46.42 1.91 6.88
CA LYS A 118 46.05 1.24 5.63
C LYS A 118 44.69 1.70 5.12
N TYR A 119 43.69 1.79 6.00
CA TYR A 119 42.35 2.27 5.62
C TYR A 119 42.38 3.74 5.18
N ILE A 120 43.12 4.59 5.89
CA ILE A 120 43.24 6.01 5.55
C ILE A 120 43.93 6.22 4.20
N ILE A 121 45.00 5.47 3.92
CA ILE A 121 45.78 5.62 2.68
C ILE A 121 44.95 5.23 1.44
N VAL A 122 44.12 4.18 1.55
CA VAL A 122 43.31 3.68 0.43
C VAL A 122 41.99 4.43 0.25
N ASP A 123 41.59 5.29 1.19
CA ASP A 123 40.36 6.07 1.11
C ASP A 123 40.47 7.16 0.02
N PRO A 124 39.65 7.11 -1.04
CA PRO A 124 39.70 8.09 -2.13
C PRO A 124 39.45 9.54 -1.66
N THR A 125 38.75 9.71 -0.52
CA THR A 125 38.47 11.02 0.07
C THR A 125 39.75 11.76 0.50
N PHE A 126 40.79 11.00 0.82
CA PHE A 126 42.08 11.51 1.27
C PHE A 126 43.18 11.36 0.20
N GLN A 127 42.81 11.04 -1.03
CA GLN A 127 43.74 10.89 -2.15
C GLN A 127 43.72 12.10 -3.08
N LYS A 128 44.91 12.46 -3.57
CA LYS A 128 45.11 13.40 -4.68
C LYS A 128 45.88 12.66 -5.77
N ASP A 129 45.33 12.66 -6.99
CA ASP A 129 45.89 11.92 -8.13
C ASP A 129 46.10 10.41 -7.83
N GLY A 130 45.20 9.82 -7.02
CA GLY A 130 45.25 8.40 -6.61
C GLY A 130 46.26 8.07 -5.52
N VAL A 131 46.92 9.06 -4.92
CA VAL A 131 47.91 8.88 -3.84
C VAL A 131 47.45 9.64 -2.59
N PHE A 132 47.62 9.05 -1.42
CA PHE A 132 47.27 9.68 -0.16
C PHE A 132 47.95 11.05 0.01
N ASP A 133 47.16 12.08 0.33
CA ASP A 133 47.62 13.44 0.60
C ASP A 133 47.28 13.81 2.06
N LYS A 134 48.33 13.95 2.87
CA LYS A 134 48.22 14.29 4.29
C LYS A 134 47.55 15.65 4.53
N ASN A 135 47.77 16.64 3.67
CA ASN A 135 47.16 17.95 3.83
C ASN A 135 45.66 17.87 3.52
N LEU A 136 45.30 17.12 2.48
CA LEU A 136 43.91 16.87 2.13
C LEU A 136 43.16 16.16 3.28
N TYR A 137 43.78 15.16 3.93
CA TYR A 137 43.22 14.50 5.11
C TYR A 137 42.83 15.50 6.22
N TYR A 138 43.78 16.32 6.67
CA TYR A 138 43.48 17.32 7.72
C TYR A 138 42.50 18.39 7.25
N ASP A 139 42.54 18.80 5.98
CA ASP A 139 41.63 19.79 5.42
C ASP A 139 40.19 19.28 5.33
N VAL A 140 40.00 18.00 4.97
CA VAL A 140 38.67 17.34 4.96
C VAL A 140 38.13 17.26 6.38
N LEU A 141 38.92 16.74 7.34
CA LEU A 141 38.47 16.62 8.73
C LEU A 141 38.18 17.98 9.36
N ARG A 142 39.02 19.00 9.10
CA ARG A 142 38.79 20.37 9.58
C ARG A 142 37.50 20.96 9.04
N ARG A 143 37.19 20.76 7.75
CA ARG A 143 35.93 21.20 7.13
C ARG A 143 34.72 20.50 7.74
N ALA A 144 34.85 19.21 8.05
CA ALA A 144 33.84 18.42 8.74
C ALA A 144 33.77 18.70 10.26
N ARG A 145 34.68 19.53 10.81
CA ARG A 145 34.85 19.80 12.25
C ARG A 145 35.11 18.55 13.09
N ILE A 146 35.82 17.58 12.54
CA ILE A 146 36.20 16.33 13.20
C ILE A 146 37.66 16.41 13.64
N ASN A 147 37.95 16.03 14.87
CA ASN A 147 39.33 15.89 15.35
C ASN A 147 39.95 14.61 14.76
N PRO A 148 41.19 14.65 14.23
CA PRO A 148 41.89 13.46 13.75
C PRO A 148 41.90 12.27 14.72
N THR A 149 42.10 12.51 16.02
CA THR A 149 42.09 11.42 17.01
C THR A 149 40.72 10.76 17.10
N ASP A 150 39.66 11.56 17.17
CA ASP A 150 38.28 11.04 17.24
C ASP A 150 37.91 10.29 15.95
N PHE A 151 38.38 10.77 14.79
CA PHE A 151 38.21 10.09 13.52
C PHE A 151 38.90 8.72 13.53
N GLU A 152 40.18 8.68 13.92
CA GLU A 152 40.97 7.45 13.97
C GLU A 152 40.41 6.45 14.98
N ASP A 153 39.89 6.90 16.13
CA ASP A 153 39.27 6.02 17.13
C ASP A 153 37.95 5.42 16.64
N ASN A 154 37.10 6.20 15.95
CA ASN A 154 35.90 5.67 15.30
C ASN A 154 36.25 4.72 14.14
N LEU A 155 37.31 5.02 13.40
CA LEU A 155 37.81 4.16 12.34
C LEU A 155 38.31 2.82 12.89
N LYS A 156 38.95 2.79 14.07
CA LYS A 156 39.30 1.52 14.73
C LYS A 156 38.09 0.64 15.00
N LEU A 157 36.97 1.20 15.47
CA LEU A 157 35.74 0.42 15.70
C LEU A 157 35.21 -0.16 14.39
N THR A 158 35.23 0.64 13.32
CA THR A 158 34.82 0.21 11.98
C THR A 158 35.71 -0.93 11.47
N ILE A 159 37.03 -0.80 11.60
CA ILE A 159 38.00 -1.83 11.20
C ILE A 159 37.83 -3.09 12.05
N LEU A 160 37.56 -2.95 13.35
CA LEU A 160 37.38 -4.09 14.25
C LEU A 160 36.17 -4.94 13.82
N LEU A 161 35.05 -4.27 13.49
CA LEU A 161 33.86 -4.92 12.95
C LEU A 161 34.12 -5.55 11.58
N ASP A 162 34.87 -4.87 10.72
CA ASP A 162 35.20 -5.40 9.38
C ASP A 162 36.08 -6.65 9.47
N LYS A 163 37.09 -6.64 10.35
CA LYS A 163 37.89 -7.82 10.67
C LYS A 163 37.02 -8.95 11.23
N LEU A 164 36.10 -8.65 12.15
CA LEU A 164 35.19 -9.64 12.71
C LEU A 164 34.31 -10.26 11.61
N ARG A 165 33.71 -9.44 10.75
CA ARG A 165 32.89 -9.90 9.62
C ARG A 165 33.69 -10.73 8.64
N THR A 166 34.94 -10.36 8.38
CA THR A 166 35.86 -11.12 7.52
C THR A 166 36.14 -12.51 8.10
N ILE A 167 36.35 -12.62 9.41
CA ILE A 167 36.56 -13.90 10.10
C ILE A 167 35.29 -14.76 10.08
N LEU A 168 34.12 -14.14 10.27
CA LEU A 168 32.83 -14.81 10.29
C LEU A 168 32.28 -15.15 8.89
N ASN A 169 32.93 -14.67 7.82
CA ASN A 169 32.44 -14.85 6.46
C ASN A 169 32.44 -16.32 6.03
N LEU A 170 31.25 -16.91 5.94
CA LEU A 170 31.05 -18.26 5.45
C LEU A 170 30.73 -18.22 3.94
N PRO A 171 31.57 -18.80 3.07
CA PRO A 171 31.22 -18.92 1.66
C PRO A 171 29.99 -19.84 1.49
N ALA A 172 29.28 -19.63 0.39
CA ALA A 172 28.22 -20.54 -0.03
C ALA A 172 28.82 -21.92 -0.33
N SER A 173 28.30 -22.97 0.32
CA SER A 173 28.65 -24.35 -0.03
C SER A 173 27.98 -24.75 -1.35
N LYS A 174 28.40 -25.89 -1.92
CA LYS A 174 27.76 -26.43 -3.11
C LYS A 174 26.28 -26.77 -2.85
N GLU A 175 25.99 -27.24 -1.64
CA GLU A 175 24.65 -27.60 -1.18
C GLU A 175 23.78 -26.36 -0.99
N ASP A 176 24.33 -25.26 -0.43
CA ASP A 176 23.59 -24.00 -0.29
C ASP A 176 23.15 -23.45 -1.66
N ILE A 177 24.06 -23.53 -2.64
CA ILE A 177 23.80 -23.08 -4.02
C ILE A 177 22.76 -23.99 -4.67
N ALA A 178 22.93 -25.31 -4.56
CA ALA A 178 22.02 -26.29 -5.13
C ALA A 178 20.59 -26.14 -4.55
N MET A 179 20.46 -25.85 -3.26
CA MET A 179 19.17 -25.60 -2.62
C MET A 179 18.49 -24.35 -3.20
N MET A 180 19.23 -23.26 -3.39
CA MET A 180 18.68 -22.04 -4.00
C MET A 180 18.33 -22.25 -5.47
N GLU A 181 19.22 -22.91 -6.23
CA GLU A 181 18.97 -23.26 -7.63
C GLU A 181 17.73 -24.16 -7.76
N ALA A 182 17.53 -25.11 -6.84
CA ALA A 182 16.33 -25.95 -6.85
C ALA A 182 15.04 -25.13 -6.69
N SER A 183 15.02 -24.10 -5.84
CA SER A 183 13.83 -23.26 -5.68
C SER A 183 13.39 -22.53 -6.97
N PHE A 184 14.31 -22.31 -7.92
CA PHE A 184 14.01 -21.59 -9.17
C PHE A 184 13.99 -22.48 -10.42
N PHE A 185 14.84 -23.51 -10.46
CA PHE A 185 15.17 -24.25 -11.67
C PHE A 185 14.70 -25.70 -11.66
N MET A 186 13.89 -26.08 -10.68
CA MET A 186 13.28 -27.40 -10.68
C MET A 186 12.28 -27.51 -11.83
N GLN A 187 12.37 -28.65 -12.51
CA GLN A 187 11.45 -29.06 -13.53
C GLN A 187 10.86 -30.41 -13.15
N ASP A 188 9.54 -30.47 -13.19
CA ASP A 188 8.80 -31.70 -13.00
C ASP A 188 8.26 -32.16 -14.35
N LYS A 189 8.54 -33.41 -14.70
CA LYS A 189 7.91 -34.08 -15.83
C LYS A 189 6.55 -34.58 -15.37
N LEU A 190 5.48 -34.10 -15.99
CA LEU A 190 4.13 -34.35 -15.51
C LEU A 190 3.37 -35.27 -16.46
N ALA A 191 2.64 -36.23 -15.90
CA ALA A 191 1.42 -36.70 -16.53
C ALA A 191 0.24 -35.94 -15.93
N VAL A 192 -0.69 -35.48 -16.76
CA VAL A 192 -1.89 -34.74 -16.31
C VAL A 192 -3.16 -35.33 -16.88
N GLN A 193 -4.23 -35.25 -16.10
CA GLN A 193 -5.59 -35.58 -16.50
C GLN A 193 -6.52 -34.46 -16.05
N ILE A 194 -7.22 -33.86 -17.01
CA ILE A 194 -8.15 -32.76 -16.75
C ILE A 194 -9.54 -33.34 -16.51
N VAL A 195 -10.17 -32.88 -15.44
CA VAL A 195 -11.51 -33.27 -15.02
C VAL A 195 -12.35 -32.02 -15.01
N ASN A 196 -13.45 -32.02 -15.77
CA ASN A 196 -14.40 -30.91 -15.80
C ASN A 196 -15.62 -31.24 -14.94
N ALA A 197 -16.26 -30.21 -14.39
CA ALA A 197 -17.59 -30.34 -13.83
C ALA A 197 -18.63 -30.19 -14.94
N ASP A 198 -19.70 -30.96 -14.83
CA ASP A 198 -20.88 -30.75 -15.66
C ASP A 198 -21.87 -29.94 -14.82
N GLN A 199 -22.26 -28.77 -15.30
CA GLN A 199 -23.22 -27.91 -14.59
C GLN A 199 -24.58 -28.61 -14.39
N SER A 200 -24.93 -29.60 -15.22
CA SER A 200 -26.15 -30.38 -15.07
C SER A 200 -26.14 -31.32 -13.86
N GLU A 201 -24.96 -31.63 -13.29
CA GLU A 201 -24.83 -32.42 -12.07
C GLU A 201 -25.19 -31.61 -10.81
N ILE A 202 -25.18 -30.27 -10.90
CA ILE A 202 -25.45 -29.39 -9.77
C ILE A 202 -26.95 -29.36 -9.50
N LYS A 203 -27.38 -30.19 -8.55
CA LYS A 203 -28.75 -30.16 -8.00
C LYS A 203 -28.85 -29.06 -6.95
N VAL A 204 -29.79 -28.14 -7.15
CA VAL A 204 -30.05 -27.04 -6.20
C VAL A 204 -30.83 -27.59 -5.02
N ASP A 205 -30.20 -27.56 -3.84
CA ASP A 205 -30.89 -27.78 -2.57
C ASP A 205 -31.29 -26.42 -1.98
N GLU A 206 -32.60 -26.14 -1.94
CA GLU A 206 -33.15 -24.89 -1.38
C GLU A 206 -32.80 -24.69 0.09
N LYS A 207 -32.65 -25.76 0.87
CA LYS A 207 -32.29 -25.66 2.28
C LYS A 207 -30.85 -25.18 2.41
N GLU A 208 -29.92 -25.80 1.69
CA GLU A 208 -28.52 -25.37 1.70
C GLU A 208 -28.36 -23.96 1.13
N LEU A 209 -29.16 -23.59 0.13
CA LEU A 209 -29.17 -22.25 -0.44
C LEU A 209 -29.60 -21.20 0.59
N LYS A 210 -30.64 -21.50 1.37
CA LYS A 210 -31.10 -20.64 2.46
C LYS A 210 -30.09 -20.55 3.60
N ASP A 211 -29.46 -21.67 3.97
CA ASP A 211 -28.41 -21.70 4.99
C ASP A 211 -27.20 -20.86 4.54
N LEU A 212 -26.83 -20.93 3.25
CA LEU A 212 -25.76 -20.11 2.68
C LEU A 212 -26.09 -18.62 2.70
N TRP A 213 -27.34 -18.25 2.44
CA TRP A 213 -27.81 -16.87 2.57
C TRP A 213 -27.76 -16.39 4.02
N GLU A 214 -28.26 -17.16 4.99
CA GLU A 214 -28.28 -16.78 6.41
C GLU A 214 -26.89 -16.44 6.95
N ILE A 215 -25.90 -17.28 6.61
CA ILE A 215 -24.49 -17.09 7.03
C ILE A 215 -23.90 -15.82 6.40
N ASN A 216 -24.31 -15.49 5.17
CA ASN A 216 -23.72 -14.40 4.37
C ASN A 216 -24.67 -13.20 4.19
N LYS A 217 -25.73 -13.08 4.99
CA LYS A 217 -26.82 -12.11 4.75
C LYS A 217 -26.36 -10.66 4.66
N ASN A 218 -25.29 -10.31 5.39
CA ASN A 218 -24.71 -8.97 5.38
C ASN A 218 -23.97 -8.64 4.06
N ASN A 219 -23.68 -9.63 3.23
CA ASN A 219 -23.12 -9.43 1.89
C ASN A 219 -24.21 -9.11 0.86
N TYR A 220 -25.48 -9.34 1.18
CA TYR A 220 -26.63 -9.10 0.31
C TYR A 220 -27.48 -7.98 0.89
N MET A 221 -27.06 -6.74 0.65
CA MET A 221 -27.75 -5.56 1.18
C MET A 221 -28.58 -4.90 0.09
N THR A 222 -29.79 -4.45 0.43
CA THR A 222 -30.56 -3.55 -0.42
C THR A 222 -29.78 -2.25 -0.63
N LYS A 223 -30.03 -1.57 -1.74
CA LYS A 223 -29.52 -0.20 -1.93
C LYS A 223 -30.31 0.79 -1.07
N THR A 224 -29.76 1.98 -0.89
CA THR A 224 -30.46 3.07 -0.21
C THR A 224 -31.73 3.42 -0.98
N LEU A 225 -32.88 3.44 -0.29
CA LEU A 225 -34.17 3.77 -0.89
C LEU A 225 -34.62 5.17 -0.45
N TYR A 226 -34.97 6.01 -1.42
CA TYR A 226 -35.48 7.35 -1.23
C TYR A 226 -36.98 7.40 -1.50
N GLY A 227 -37.74 7.81 -0.49
CA GLY A 227 -39.14 8.18 -0.65
C GLY A 227 -39.22 9.70 -0.81
N ILE A 228 -39.81 10.16 -1.90
CA ILE A 228 -39.82 11.57 -2.29
C ILE A 228 -41.26 11.99 -2.54
N ASP A 229 -41.78 12.91 -1.74
CA ASP A 229 -43.06 13.58 -2.05
C ASP A 229 -42.77 14.69 -3.07
N THR A 230 -43.59 14.82 -4.11
CA THR A 230 -43.32 15.73 -5.23
C THR A 230 -44.47 16.66 -5.54
N TYR A 231 -44.15 17.85 -6.05
CA TYR A 231 -45.10 18.74 -6.72
C TYR A 231 -44.53 19.12 -8.08
N PHE A 232 -45.22 18.75 -9.15
CA PHE A 232 -44.80 19.06 -10.51
C PHE A 232 -45.43 20.36 -10.99
N VAL A 233 -44.61 21.24 -11.56
CA VAL A 233 -45.02 22.50 -12.17
C VAL A 233 -44.81 22.34 -13.68
N GLU A 234 -45.92 22.21 -14.41
CA GLU A 234 -45.90 22.13 -15.87
C GLU A 234 -45.35 23.42 -16.48
N SER A 235 -44.68 23.33 -17.62
CA SER A 235 -44.20 24.51 -18.33
C SER A 235 -45.36 25.32 -18.91
N GLU A 236 -45.28 26.63 -18.74
CA GLU A 236 -46.18 27.61 -19.32
C GLU A 236 -45.94 27.68 -20.83
N LYS A 237 -47.01 27.56 -21.61
CA LYS A 237 -46.93 27.78 -23.06
C LYS A 237 -46.83 29.27 -23.31
N SER A 238 -45.66 29.72 -23.73
CA SER A 238 -45.48 31.10 -24.17
C SER A 238 -45.94 31.30 -25.61
N ASP A 239 -46.46 32.49 -25.91
CA ASP A 239 -46.71 32.96 -27.29
C ASP A 239 -45.42 33.49 -27.94
N ALA A 240 -44.27 32.88 -27.63
CA ALA A 240 -42.97 33.33 -28.11
C ALA A 240 -42.92 33.26 -29.64
N ASN A 241 -42.68 34.41 -30.26
CA ASN A 241 -42.46 34.47 -31.70
C ASN A 241 -41.05 33.97 -32.07
N GLU A 242 -40.82 33.72 -33.36
CA GLU A 242 -39.56 33.18 -33.84
C GLU A 242 -38.34 34.05 -33.52
N SER A 243 -38.52 35.37 -33.41
CA SER A 243 -37.43 36.28 -33.04
C SER A 243 -36.96 36.04 -31.60
N VAL A 244 -37.90 35.84 -30.67
CA VAL A 244 -37.59 35.57 -29.25
C VAL A 244 -36.86 34.23 -29.11
N LEU A 245 -37.36 33.19 -29.78
CA LEU A 245 -36.74 31.87 -29.75
C LEU A 245 -35.34 31.86 -30.38
N LYS A 246 -35.09 32.65 -31.42
CA LYS A 246 -33.75 32.82 -32.01
C LYS A 246 -32.78 33.48 -31.03
N SER A 247 -33.21 34.52 -30.32
CA SER A 247 -32.39 35.15 -29.28
C SER A 247 -32.05 34.16 -28.16
N TYR A 248 -33.06 33.44 -27.66
CA TYR A 248 -32.85 32.42 -26.62
C TYR A 248 -31.87 31.32 -27.07
N TYR A 249 -32.04 30.80 -28.29
CA TYR A 249 -31.12 29.84 -28.88
C TYR A 249 -29.69 30.39 -28.95
N ASN A 250 -29.51 31.64 -29.40
CA ASN A 250 -28.18 32.26 -29.51
C ASN A 250 -27.47 32.42 -28.15
N GLU A 251 -28.20 32.64 -27.08
CA GLU A 251 -27.66 32.72 -25.72
C GLU A 251 -27.37 31.34 -25.11
N ASN A 252 -27.97 30.27 -25.65
CA ASN A 252 -27.92 28.91 -25.11
C ASN A 252 -27.36 27.87 -26.10
N GLN A 253 -26.61 28.29 -27.11
CA GLN A 253 -26.19 27.42 -28.23
C GLN A 253 -25.45 26.16 -27.79
N ASP A 254 -24.70 26.24 -26.68
CA ASP A 254 -23.96 25.11 -26.13
C ASP A 254 -24.85 23.93 -25.71
N LYS A 255 -26.14 24.16 -25.44
CA LYS A 255 -27.11 23.10 -25.11
C LYS A 255 -27.53 22.28 -26.34
N TYR A 256 -27.38 22.82 -27.55
CA TYR A 256 -27.93 22.26 -28.79
C TYR A 256 -26.84 21.65 -29.69
N LYS A 257 -25.94 20.86 -29.11
CA LYS A 257 -24.87 20.18 -29.85
C LYS A 257 -25.28 18.78 -30.32
N GLY A 258 -24.76 18.38 -31.48
CA GLY A 258 -24.86 17.03 -32.01
C GLY A 258 -23.89 16.06 -31.33
N SER A 259 -24.01 14.78 -31.68
CA SER A 259 -23.07 13.73 -31.27
C SER A 259 -21.65 13.95 -31.81
N ASP A 260 -21.50 14.83 -32.80
CA ASP A 260 -20.24 15.28 -33.38
C ASP A 260 -19.69 16.56 -32.74
N ASP A 261 -20.27 16.99 -31.61
CA ASP A 261 -19.93 18.20 -30.83
C ASP A 261 -20.15 19.53 -31.58
N LYS A 262 -20.88 19.51 -32.71
CA LYS A 262 -21.22 20.71 -33.47
C LYS A 262 -22.59 21.25 -33.08
N ILE A 263 -22.70 22.58 -33.05
CA ILE A 263 -23.98 23.28 -32.79
C ILE A 263 -24.95 23.01 -33.95
N LYS A 264 -26.14 22.50 -33.63
CA LYS A 264 -27.21 22.23 -34.61
C LYS A 264 -27.91 23.51 -35.05
N PRO A 265 -28.25 23.70 -36.33
CA PRO A 265 -28.99 24.88 -36.79
C PRO A 265 -30.34 25.05 -36.08
N PHE A 266 -30.72 26.30 -35.76
CA PHE A 266 -31.98 26.63 -35.07
C PHE A 266 -33.22 25.95 -35.66
N ASN A 267 -33.33 25.82 -36.99
CA ASN A 267 -34.49 25.20 -37.64
C ASN A 267 -34.64 23.71 -37.31
N GLU A 268 -33.54 23.00 -37.02
CA GLU A 268 -33.56 21.58 -36.65
C GLU A 268 -33.92 21.36 -35.18
N VAL A 269 -33.60 22.33 -34.32
CA VAL A 269 -33.84 22.27 -32.87
C VAL A 269 -34.98 23.17 -32.40
N LYS A 270 -35.75 23.78 -33.31
CA LYS A 270 -36.79 24.78 -32.99
C LYS A 270 -37.79 24.30 -31.93
N THR A 271 -38.21 23.03 -32.00
CA THR A 271 -39.13 22.44 -31.02
C THR A 271 -38.49 22.28 -29.65
N GLU A 272 -37.21 21.87 -29.59
CA GLU A 272 -36.45 21.73 -28.35
C GLU A 272 -36.17 23.10 -27.71
N VAL A 273 -35.76 24.08 -28.51
CA VAL A 273 -35.57 25.47 -28.09
C VAL A 273 -36.86 26.06 -27.51
N ASN A 274 -37.99 25.84 -28.18
CA ASN A 274 -39.28 26.32 -27.67
C ASN A 274 -39.65 25.65 -26.34
N LYS A 275 -39.38 24.35 -26.20
CA LYS A 275 -39.62 23.62 -24.94
C LYS A 275 -38.75 24.18 -23.81
N ASP A 276 -37.46 24.32 -24.03
CA ASP A 276 -36.52 24.82 -23.02
C ASP A 276 -36.85 26.26 -22.61
N TYR A 277 -37.20 27.10 -23.58
CA TYR A 277 -37.65 28.46 -23.33
C TYR A 277 -38.89 28.48 -22.42
N ASN A 278 -39.90 27.67 -22.73
CA ASN A 278 -41.13 27.57 -21.93
C ASN A 278 -40.84 27.08 -20.50
N ILE A 279 -39.96 26.07 -20.35
CA ILE A 279 -39.50 25.63 -19.04
C ILE A 279 -38.86 26.80 -18.31
N GLU A 280 -37.93 27.53 -18.94
CA GLU A 280 -37.22 28.64 -18.29
C GLU A 280 -38.14 29.79 -17.86
N GLN A 281 -39.15 30.13 -18.68
CA GLN A 281 -40.17 31.13 -18.30
C GLN A 281 -40.96 30.70 -17.06
N SER A 282 -41.16 29.40 -16.88
CA SER A 282 -41.93 28.85 -15.76
C SER A 282 -41.18 28.85 -14.43
N LYS A 283 -39.90 29.25 -14.43
CA LYS A 283 -39.03 29.20 -13.25
C LYS A 283 -39.54 30.06 -12.10
N THR A 284 -40.10 31.24 -12.38
CA THR A 284 -40.64 32.13 -11.35
C THR A 284 -41.84 31.49 -10.65
N ASN A 285 -42.79 30.96 -11.42
CA ASN A 285 -43.94 30.23 -10.88
C ASN A 285 -43.48 28.99 -10.09
N ALA A 286 -42.50 28.22 -10.59
CA ALA A 286 -41.94 27.09 -9.86
C ALA A 286 -41.31 27.49 -8.51
N LEU A 287 -40.60 28.62 -8.45
CA LEU A 287 -40.05 29.16 -7.21
C LEU A 287 -41.14 29.61 -6.22
N GLU A 288 -42.22 30.22 -6.70
CA GLU A 288 -43.38 30.57 -5.88
C GLU A 288 -44.05 29.32 -5.29
N LYS A 289 -44.30 28.30 -6.11
CA LYS A 289 -44.83 27.00 -5.65
C LYS A 289 -43.89 26.33 -4.65
N TYR A 290 -42.57 26.40 -4.86
CA TYR A 290 -41.59 25.87 -3.91
C TYR A 290 -41.69 26.55 -2.54
N VAL A 291 -41.82 27.87 -2.49
CA VAL A 291 -41.98 28.59 -1.22
C VAL A 291 -43.28 28.17 -0.52
N ALA A 292 -44.38 28.05 -1.25
CA ALA A 292 -45.66 27.59 -0.71
C ALA A 292 -45.58 26.15 -0.18
N VAL A 293 -44.94 25.24 -0.91
CA VAL A 293 -44.69 23.86 -0.46
C VAL A 293 -43.80 23.86 0.79
N LYS A 294 -42.72 24.64 0.80
CA LYS A 294 -41.81 24.74 1.95
C LYS A 294 -42.48 25.26 3.22
N LYS A 295 -43.42 26.20 3.09
CA LYS A 295 -44.23 26.74 4.20
C LYS A 295 -45.44 25.88 4.57
N ALA A 296 -45.65 24.76 3.88
CA ALA A 296 -46.83 23.90 4.02
C ALA A 296 -48.18 24.60 3.70
N GLU A 297 -48.14 25.69 2.94
CA GLU A 297 -49.32 26.38 2.39
C GLU A 297 -49.86 25.64 1.15
N LEU A 298 -49.01 24.85 0.50
CA LEU A 298 -49.35 24.01 -0.64
C LEU A 298 -48.89 22.56 -0.39
N ALA A 299 -49.79 21.60 -0.57
CA ALA A 299 -49.47 20.19 -0.43
C ALA A 299 -48.81 19.64 -1.71
N THR A 300 -47.88 18.70 -1.53
CA THR A 300 -47.37 17.84 -2.62
C THR A 300 -48.47 16.91 -3.10
N ASN A 301 -48.45 16.53 -4.37
CA ASN A 301 -49.50 15.71 -5.02
C ASN A 301 -48.97 14.47 -5.75
N GLY A 302 -47.65 14.20 -5.68
CA GLY A 302 -47.04 12.98 -6.20
C GLY A 302 -46.09 12.34 -5.20
N PHE A 303 -45.71 11.09 -5.48
CA PHE A 303 -44.73 10.35 -4.70
C PHE A 303 -43.85 9.51 -5.63
N ILE A 304 -42.54 9.54 -5.39
CA ILE A 304 -41.53 8.77 -6.10
C ILE A 304 -40.77 7.92 -5.09
N SER A 305 -40.63 6.63 -5.37
CA SER A 305 -39.82 5.69 -4.58
C SER A 305 -38.72 5.13 -5.47
N VAL A 306 -37.46 5.50 -5.20
CA VAL A 306 -36.31 5.19 -6.06
C VAL A 306 -35.08 4.88 -5.24
N ASN A 307 -34.22 4.03 -5.79
CA ASN A 307 -32.91 3.71 -5.23
C ASN A 307 -31.81 4.52 -5.92
N GLU A 308 -30.59 4.45 -5.40
CA GLU A 308 -29.44 5.22 -5.87
C GLU A 308 -28.94 4.90 -7.29
N ASP A 309 -29.36 3.78 -7.86
CA ASP A 309 -29.03 3.32 -9.20
C ASP A 309 -30.21 3.42 -10.19
N ASN A 310 -31.25 4.19 -9.85
CA ASN A 310 -32.41 4.34 -10.71
C ASN A 310 -32.05 5.02 -12.04
N ALA A 311 -32.26 4.34 -13.16
CA ALA A 311 -31.94 4.87 -14.48
C ALA A 311 -32.88 6.00 -14.97
N THR A 312 -34.06 6.16 -14.36
CA THR A 312 -35.10 7.10 -14.80
C THR A 312 -35.21 8.36 -13.95
N PHE A 313 -34.63 8.38 -12.75
CA PHE A 313 -34.67 9.51 -11.84
C PHE A 313 -33.29 9.70 -11.20
N SER A 314 -32.59 10.77 -11.58
CA SER A 314 -31.32 11.13 -10.94
C SER A 314 -31.56 11.69 -9.54
N LEU A 315 -30.69 11.32 -8.60
CA LEU A 315 -30.70 11.83 -7.24
C LEU A 315 -29.77 13.04 -7.05
N ASP A 316 -29.12 13.55 -8.09
CA ASP A 316 -28.10 14.61 -7.98
C ASP A 316 -28.63 15.85 -7.25
N GLU A 317 -29.85 16.27 -7.57
CA GLU A 317 -30.51 17.45 -7.00
C GLU A 317 -30.92 17.25 -5.53
N ILE A 318 -31.04 16.00 -5.07
CA ILE A 318 -31.48 15.67 -3.71
C ILE A 318 -30.36 15.04 -2.86
N LYS A 319 -29.15 14.94 -3.42
CA LYS A 319 -28.02 14.32 -2.75
C LYS A 319 -27.60 15.15 -1.53
N GLY A 320 -27.50 14.48 -0.38
CA GLY A 320 -27.15 15.14 0.89
C GLY A 320 -28.31 15.85 1.58
N ALA A 321 -29.50 15.87 0.98
CA ALA A 321 -30.69 16.41 1.62
C ALA A 321 -31.14 15.56 2.82
N LYS A 322 -31.69 16.22 3.84
CA LYS A 322 -32.21 15.55 5.04
C LYS A 322 -33.68 15.18 4.88
N VAL A 323 -34.14 14.20 5.65
CA VAL A 323 -35.58 13.88 5.75
C VAL A 323 -36.35 15.13 6.19
N GLY A 324 -37.42 15.45 5.46
CA GLY A 324 -38.26 16.63 5.61
C GLY A 324 -37.82 17.84 4.76
N GLU A 325 -36.61 17.83 4.19
CA GLU A 325 -36.09 18.93 3.41
C GLU A 325 -36.83 19.08 2.07
N VAL A 326 -37.20 20.31 1.74
CA VAL A 326 -37.78 20.67 0.43
C VAL A 326 -36.68 21.23 -0.44
N ILE A 327 -36.47 20.59 -1.58
CA ILE A 327 -35.45 20.91 -2.58
C ILE A 327 -35.98 21.99 -3.50
N LYS A 328 -35.10 22.88 -3.94
CA LYS A 328 -35.43 23.89 -4.94
C LYS A 328 -35.95 23.22 -6.23
N PRO A 329 -36.83 23.88 -7.00
CA PRO A 329 -37.31 23.30 -8.24
C PRO A 329 -36.14 23.03 -9.21
N PHE A 330 -36.10 21.82 -9.75
CA PHE A 330 -35.15 21.41 -10.78
C PHE A 330 -35.89 20.87 -12.00
N ILE A 331 -35.25 20.92 -13.17
CA ILE A 331 -35.88 20.51 -14.43
C ILE A 331 -36.14 19.00 -14.39
N TYR A 332 -37.36 18.61 -14.72
CA TYR A 332 -37.76 17.20 -14.80
C TYR A 332 -38.83 17.05 -15.88
N LYS A 333 -38.62 16.13 -16.83
CA LYS A 333 -39.52 15.95 -17.99
C LYS A 333 -39.78 17.26 -18.74
N ASP A 334 -40.98 17.81 -18.63
CA ASP A 334 -41.45 18.99 -19.40
C ASP A 334 -41.73 20.21 -18.50
N GLY A 335 -41.11 20.26 -17.32
CA GLY A 335 -41.34 21.34 -16.35
C GLY A 335 -40.37 21.27 -15.17
N TYR A 336 -40.81 21.79 -14.03
CA TYR A 336 -40.05 21.78 -12.78
C TYR A 336 -40.63 20.80 -11.77
N LEU A 337 -39.77 20.03 -11.12
CA LEU A 337 -40.15 19.19 -9.98
C LEU A 337 -39.67 19.84 -8.69
N ILE A 338 -40.59 20.00 -7.75
CA ILE A 338 -40.29 20.32 -6.36
C ILE A 338 -40.33 19.01 -5.60
N ALA A 339 -39.22 18.65 -4.97
CA ALA A 339 -39.08 17.41 -4.22
C ALA A 339 -39.00 17.71 -2.71
N ARG A 340 -39.69 16.90 -1.90
CA ARG A 340 -39.48 16.82 -0.46
C ARG A 340 -39.02 15.43 -0.12
N VAL A 341 -37.87 15.30 0.54
CA VAL A 341 -37.36 14.00 0.99
C VAL A 341 -38.24 13.50 2.13
N LYS A 342 -39.09 12.51 1.88
CA LYS A 342 -39.99 11.93 2.88
C LYS A 342 -39.29 10.90 3.75
N SER A 343 -38.43 10.08 3.15
CA SER A 343 -37.69 9.02 3.84
C SER A 343 -36.40 8.68 3.13
N ILE A 344 -35.38 8.33 3.91
CA ILE A 344 -34.14 7.71 3.42
C ILE A 344 -34.00 6.40 4.21
N THR A 345 -34.21 5.27 3.54
CA THR A 345 -34.07 3.95 4.14
C THR A 345 -32.67 3.43 3.85
N PRO A 346 -31.83 3.22 4.87
CA PRO A 346 -30.47 2.72 4.68
C PRO A 346 -30.48 1.28 4.14
N PRO A 347 -29.36 0.82 3.53
CA PRO A 347 -29.18 -0.57 3.16
C PRO A 347 -29.56 -1.53 4.30
N GLN A 348 -30.41 -2.52 4.02
CA GLN A 348 -30.78 -3.59 4.95
C GLN A 348 -30.49 -4.95 4.30
N PRO A 349 -30.30 -6.03 5.07
CA PRO A 349 -30.17 -7.36 4.48
C PRO A 349 -31.38 -7.70 3.61
N MET A 350 -31.13 -8.09 2.37
CA MET A 350 -32.13 -8.61 1.44
C MET A 350 -32.80 -9.85 2.02
N SER A 351 -34.10 -10.02 1.80
CA SER A 351 -34.75 -11.30 2.10
C SER A 351 -34.15 -12.42 1.25
N PHE A 352 -34.36 -13.68 1.66
CA PHE A 352 -33.89 -14.83 0.88
C PHE A 352 -34.40 -14.78 -0.56
N GLU A 353 -35.67 -14.44 -0.77
CA GLU A 353 -36.30 -14.33 -2.09
C GLU A 353 -35.64 -13.26 -2.96
N GLN A 354 -35.27 -12.12 -2.38
CA GLN A 354 -34.56 -11.04 -3.07
C GLN A 354 -33.12 -11.42 -3.42
N ALA A 355 -32.44 -12.11 -2.50
CA ALA A 355 -31.04 -12.51 -2.67
C ALA A 355 -30.88 -13.84 -3.44
N ARG A 356 -31.96 -14.61 -3.65
CA ARG A 356 -31.87 -16.01 -4.12
C ARG A 356 -31.07 -16.16 -5.41
N ALA A 357 -31.23 -15.24 -6.37
CA ALA A 357 -30.48 -15.26 -7.63
C ALA A 357 -28.96 -15.10 -7.39
N ASN A 358 -28.57 -14.12 -6.57
CA ASN A 358 -27.16 -13.85 -6.23
C ASN A 358 -26.55 -15.01 -5.42
N VAL A 359 -27.32 -15.55 -4.47
CA VAL A 359 -26.89 -16.69 -3.63
C VAL A 359 -26.76 -17.95 -4.50
N LEU A 360 -27.62 -18.13 -5.50
CA LEU A 360 -27.60 -19.29 -6.40
C LEU A 360 -26.32 -19.36 -7.23
N GLU A 361 -25.79 -18.23 -7.70
CA GLU A 361 -24.51 -18.21 -8.44
C GLU A 361 -23.35 -18.68 -7.56
N ILE A 362 -23.27 -18.17 -6.33
CA ILE A 362 -22.24 -18.56 -5.37
C ILE A 362 -22.41 -20.02 -4.95
N TYR A 363 -23.65 -20.47 -4.75
CA TYR A 363 -23.97 -21.86 -4.45
C TYR A 363 -23.50 -22.79 -5.57
N LYS A 364 -23.80 -22.45 -6.83
CA LYS A 364 -23.36 -23.24 -7.99
C LYS A 364 -21.84 -23.33 -8.05
N SER A 365 -21.12 -22.22 -7.90
CA SER A 365 -19.65 -22.22 -7.88
C SER A 365 -19.09 -23.07 -6.74
N LYS A 366 -19.70 -23.01 -5.55
CA LYS A 366 -19.32 -23.86 -4.41
C LYS A 366 -19.53 -25.35 -4.72
N LYS A 367 -20.71 -25.72 -5.22
CA LYS A 367 -21.03 -27.11 -5.59
C LYS A 367 -20.16 -27.64 -6.71
N GLU A 368 -19.85 -26.80 -7.69
CA GLU A 368 -18.93 -27.12 -8.77
C GLU A 368 -17.55 -27.51 -8.21
N LYS A 369 -16.99 -26.72 -7.29
CA LYS A 369 -15.72 -27.05 -6.61
C LYS A 369 -15.81 -28.34 -5.78
N GLU A 370 -16.92 -28.59 -5.09
CA GLU A 370 -17.15 -29.85 -4.35
C GLU A 370 -17.16 -31.06 -5.30
N ILE A 371 -17.87 -30.96 -6.43
CA ILE A 371 -17.93 -31.99 -7.48
C ILE A 371 -16.55 -32.23 -8.11
N LEU A 372 -15.86 -31.16 -8.51
CA LEU A 372 -14.50 -31.23 -9.07
C LEU A 372 -13.56 -31.91 -8.08
N THR A 373 -13.65 -31.59 -6.79
CA THR A 373 -12.82 -32.20 -5.76
C THR A 373 -13.12 -33.70 -5.63
N ALA A 374 -14.38 -34.10 -5.62
CA ALA A 374 -14.77 -35.51 -5.55
C ALA A 374 -14.27 -36.29 -6.78
N LYS A 375 -14.52 -35.76 -7.99
CA LYS A 375 -14.08 -36.37 -9.25
C LYS A 375 -12.56 -36.42 -9.36
N ALA A 376 -11.84 -35.39 -8.90
CA ALA A 376 -10.39 -35.37 -8.89
C ALA A 376 -9.82 -36.46 -7.98
N LYS A 377 -10.40 -36.65 -6.78
CA LYS A 377 -10.02 -37.74 -5.86
C LYS A 377 -10.28 -39.12 -6.45
N GLU A 378 -11.42 -39.31 -7.11
CA GLU A 378 -11.73 -40.57 -7.80
C GLU A 378 -10.77 -40.82 -8.97
N THR A 379 -10.52 -39.80 -9.78
CA THR A 379 -9.58 -39.84 -10.91
C THR A 379 -8.17 -40.13 -10.44
N LEU A 380 -7.75 -39.62 -9.27
CA LEU A 380 -6.45 -39.90 -8.68
C LEU A 380 -6.27 -41.39 -8.33
N GLN A 381 -7.33 -42.10 -7.94
CA GLN A 381 -7.27 -43.54 -7.66
C GLN A 381 -7.10 -44.37 -8.93
N ASN A 382 -7.68 -43.92 -10.05
CA ASN A 382 -7.65 -44.60 -11.34
C ASN A 382 -6.98 -43.74 -12.43
N PHE A 383 -5.84 -43.16 -12.09
CA PHE A 383 -5.19 -42.13 -12.89
C PHE A 383 -4.72 -42.66 -14.25
N LYS A 384 -5.11 -41.96 -15.33
CA LYS A 384 -4.73 -42.24 -16.72
C LYS A 384 -4.35 -40.95 -17.44
N GLY A 385 -3.44 -40.19 -16.84
CA GLY A 385 -2.97 -38.92 -17.40
C GLY A 385 -2.08 -39.09 -18.63
N THR A 386 -1.96 -38.00 -19.38
CA THR A 386 -1.07 -37.88 -20.54
C THR A 386 0.19 -37.15 -20.14
N ASP A 387 1.35 -37.65 -20.57
CA ASP A 387 2.65 -37.00 -20.38
C ASP A 387 2.67 -35.67 -21.15
N VAL A 388 2.87 -34.56 -20.42
CA VAL A 388 2.95 -33.19 -20.96
C VAL A 388 4.37 -32.63 -20.93
N GLY A 389 5.36 -33.48 -20.65
CA GLY A 389 6.77 -33.10 -20.59
C GLY A 389 7.14 -32.35 -19.32
N PHE A 390 8.29 -31.68 -19.37
CA PHE A 390 8.85 -30.93 -18.26
C PHE A 390 8.21 -29.55 -18.13
N VAL A 391 7.80 -29.22 -16.92
CA VAL A 391 7.25 -27.93 -16.54
C VAL A 391 8.10 -27.32 -15.44
N SER A 392 8.44 -26.04 -15.58
CA SER A 392 9.16 -25.22 -14.58
C SER A 392 8.21 -24.27 -13.86
N ARG A 393 8.65 -23.75 -12.71
CA ARG A 393 7.93 -22.71 -11.95
C ARG A 393 7.65 -21.46 -12.80
N GLU A 394 8.58 -21.10 -13.67
CA GLU A 394 8.35 -20.15 -14.77
C GLU A 394 7.89 -20.92 -16.01
N VAL A 395 6.58 -21.09 -16.16
CA VAL A 395 5.97 -21.74 -17.32
C VAL A 395 5.68 -20.72 -18.41
N ASN A 396 6.16 -20.97 -19.63
CA ASN A 396 5.82 -20.18 -20.82
C ASN A 396 4.85 -20.99 -21.69
N GLY A 397 3.70 -20.41 -22.02
CA GLY A 397 2.66 -21.05 -22.82
C GLY A 397 1.65 -21.85 -21.98
N SER A 398 1.03 -22.85 -22.62
CA SER A 398 -0.10 -23.62 -22.06
C SER A 398 0.16 -25.12 -22.06
N ILE A 399 -0.27 -25.80 -20.99
CA ILE A 399 -0.39 -27.27 -20.97
C ILE A 399 -1.63 -27.68 -21.77
N ALA A 400 -1.56 -28.79 -22.51
CA ALA A 400 -2.67 -29.26 -23.33
C ALA A 400 -3.98 -29.39 -22.50
N GLY A 401 -5.03 -28.70 -22.93
CA GLY A 401 -6.34 -28.65 -22.26
C GLY A 401 -6.48 -27.56 -21.19
N LEU A 402 -5.42 -26.80 -20.92
CA LEU A 402 -5.44 -25.59 -20.10
C LEU A 402 -5.16 -24.36 -20.97
N ASN A 403 -5.78 -23.23 -20.64
CA ASN A 403 -5.33 -21.94 -21.18
C ASN A 403 -4.07 -21.48 -20.42
N GLU A 404 -3.47 -20.35 -20.81
CA GLU A 404 -2.25 -19.87 -20.13
C GLU A 404 -2.48 -19.46 -18.66
N SER A 405 -3.64 -18.88 -18.35
CA SER A 405 -3.98 -18.49 -16.98
C SER A 405 -4.13 -19.71 -16.08
N ASP A 406 -4.90 -20.70 -16.53
CA ASP A 406 -5.10 -21.99 -15.90
C ASP A 406 -3.76 -22.72 -15.70
N THR A 407 -2.90 -22.67 -16.72
CA THR A 407 -1.55 -23.29 -16.66
C THR A 407 -0.71 -22.64 -15.57
N ARG A 408 -0.65 -21.30 -15.52
CA ARG A 408 0.11 -20.59 -14.47
C ARG A 408 -0.45 -20.87 -13.08
N ALA A 409 -1.77 -20.86 -12.93
CA ALA A 409 -2.44 -21.15 -11.65
C ALA A 409 -2.15 -22.58 -11.18
N PHE A 410 -2.23 -23.56 -12.10
CA PHE A 410 -1.89 -24.96 -11.83
C PHE A 410 -0.43 -25.12 -11.40
N VAL A 411 0.50 -24.57 -12.19
CA VAL A 411 1.94 -24.70 -11.95
C VAL A 411 2.36 -24.04 -10.64
N SER A 412 1.81 -22.87 -10.32
CA SER A 412 2.09 -22.22 -9.03
C SER A 412 1.71 -23.13 -7.86
N GLN A 413 0.49 -23.68 -7.86
CA GLN A 413 0.03 -24.55 -6.78
C GLN A 413 0.75 -25.90 -6.74
N LEU A 414 1.15 -26.44 -7.90
CA LEU A 414 1.93 -27.67 -7.99
C LEU A 414 3.25 -27.53 -7.23
N PHE A 415 4.04 -26.50 -7.52
CA PHE A 415 5.37 -26.26 -6.93
C PHE A 415 5.32 -25.73 -5.49
N ASP A 416 4.14 -25.39 -4.97
CA ASP A 416 3.95 -24.99 -3.57
C ASP A 416 3.68 -26.20 -2.65
N THR A 417 3.60 -27.42 -3.21
CA THR A 417 3.37 -28.66 -2.46
C THR A 417 4.47 -29.70 -2.70
N ASN A 418 4.68 -30.61 -1.75
CA ASN A 418 5.67 -31.68 -1.85
C ASN A 418 5.06 -33.02 -2.33
N ASN A 419 3.87 -32.99 -2.92
CA ASN A 419 3.17 -34.21 -3.32
C ASN A 419 3.64 -34.68 -4.69
N THR A 420 3.99 -35.97 -4.82
CA THR A 420 4.36 -36.56 -6.13
C THR A 420 3.15 -36.85 -7.01
N LYS A 421 1.98 -37.06 -6.40
CA LYS A 421 0.69 -37.18 -7.10
C LYS A 421 -0.35 -36.38 -6.36
N GLY A 422 -1.25 -35.76 -7.09
CA GLY A 422 -2.29 -34.95 -6.48
C GLY A 422 -3.25 -34.37 -7.49
N TYR A 423 -3.95 -33.33 -7.06
CA TYR A 423 -4.80 -32.55 -7.94
C TYR A 423 -4.79 -31.09 -7.52
N VAL A 424 -5.08 -30.21 -8.47
CA VAL A 424 -5.30 -28.78 -8.27
C VAL A 424 -6.69 -28.43 -8.78
N ILE A 425 -7.47 -27.70 -7.97
CA ILE A 425 -8.78 -27.19 -8.36
C ILE A 425 -8.59 -25.79 -8.92
N LEU A 426 -8.99 -25.60 -10.18
CA LEU A 426 -9.08 -24.30 -10.84
C LEU A 426 -10.54 -23.80 -10.76
N ASP A 427 -10.92 -22.82 -11.58
CA ASP A 427 -12.26 -22.24 -11.53
C ASP A 427 -13.36 -23.21 -11.98
N ASP A 428 -13.20 -23.82 -13.16
CA ASP A 428 -14.19 -24.70 -13.81
C ASP A 428 -13.70 -26.15 -14.02
N LYS A 429 -12.45 -26.45 -13.65
CA LYS A 429 -11.84 -27.77 -13.83
C LYS A 429 -10.86 -28.13 -12.71
N ALA A 430 -10.53 -29.40 -12.64
CA ALA A 430 -9.47 -29.94 -11.81
C ALA A 430 -8.37 -30.55 -12.68
N VAL A 431 -7.13 -30.31 -12.31
CA VAL A 431 -5.95 -30.92 -12.94
C VAL A 431 -5.40 -31.96 -11.99
N VAL A 432 -5.61 -33.24 -12.31
CA VAL A 432 -5.00 -34.37 -11.59
C VAL A 432 -3.65 -34.64 -12.21
N TYR A 433 -2.62 -34.82 -11.39
CA TYR A 433 -1.25 -34.93 -11.85
C TYR A 433 -0.47 -36.06 -11.18
N ASP A 434 0.56 -36.51 -11.88
CA ASP A 434 1.59 -37.44 -11.42
C ASP A 434 2.96 -36.92 -11.89
N ILE A 435 3.87 -36.70 -10.95
CA ILE A 435 5.25 -36.29 -11.22
C ILE A 435 6.04 -37.56 -11.57
N LEU A 436 6.34 -37.71 -12.86
CA LEU A 436 7.02 -38.87 -13.42
C LEU A 436 8.53 -38.82 -13.19
N GLU A 437 9.09 -37.62 -13.26
CA GLU A 437 10.52 -37.37 -13.14
C GLU A 437 10.70 -35.95 -12.62
N GLN A 438 11.71 -35.73 -11.77
CA GLN A 438 12.08 -34.42 -11.29
C GLN A 438 13.55 -34.19 -11.57
N ARG A 439 13.88 -33.02 -12.13
CA ARG A 439 15.27 -32.65 -12.42
C ARG A 439 15.52 -31.18 -12.17
N LEU A 440 16.77 -30.86 -11.86
CA LEU A 440 17.25 -29.49 -11.85
C LEU A 440 17.66 -29.11 -13.28
N LEU A 441 17.14 -27.98 -13.79
CA LEU A 441 17.56 -27.44 -15.07
C LEU A 441 19.03 -26.99 -14.96
N THR A 442 19.95 -27.88 -15.35
CA THR A 442 21.39 -27.64 -15.28
C THR A 442 21.97 -27.06 -16.57
N ASN A 443 21.26 -27.22 -17.69
CA ASN A 443 21.65 -26.67 -18.99
C ASN A 443 21.01 -25.28 -19.17
N ASN A 444 21.80 -24.28 -19.57
CA ASN A 444 21.41 -22.88 -19.79
C ASN A 444 21.26 -21.96 -18.55
N ILE A 445 21.75 -22.32 -17.37
CA ILE A 445 22.01 -21.30 -16.34
C ILE A 445 23.20 -20.48 -16.83
N ASN A 446 22.95 -19.28 -17.36
CA ASN A 446 23.99 -18.34 -17.76
C ASN A 446 25.03 -18.20 -16.62
N ASN A 447 26.33 -18.25 -16.93
CA ASN A 447 27.40 -18.14 -15.92
C ASN A 447 27.22 -16.92 -15.00
N ASN A 448 26.65 -15.83 -15.52
CA ASN A 448 26.31 -14.64 -14.73
C ASN A 448 25.23 -14.93 -13.67
N TYR A 449 24.21 -15.72 -14.01
CA TYR A 449 23.16 -16.09 -13.05
C TYR A 449 23.75 -16.96 -11.92
N LYS A 450 24.62 -17.91 -12.25
CA LYS A 450 25.30 -18.74 -11.25
C LYS A 450 26.16 -17.92 -10.28
N GLN A 451 26.89 -16.92 -10.78
CA GLN A 451 27.69 -16.02 -9.93
C GLN A 451 26.80 -15.15 -9.04
N ILE A 452 25.71 -14.59 -9.58
CA ILE A 452 24.74 -13.80 -8.81
C ILE A 452 24.08 -14.66 -7.74
N THR A 453 23.65 -15.88 -8.06
CA THR A 453 23.08 -16.84 -7.10
C THR A 453 24.08 -17.16 -6.00
N GLN A 454 25.35 -17.43 -6.33
CA GLN A 454 26.40 -17.69 -5.34
C GLN A 454 26.61 -16.51 -4.38
N GLN A 455 26.70 -15.30 -4.91
CA GLN A 455 26.85 -14.08 -4.10
C GLN A 455 25.63 -13.86 -3.20
N ASN A 456 24.42 -14.04 -3.74
CA ASN A 456 23.18 -13.90 -2.98
C ASN A 456 23.06 -14.94 -1.87
N VAL A 457 23.40 -16.20 -2.15
CA VAL A 457 23.38 -17.30 -1.16
C VAL A 457 24.39 -17.03 -0.04
N ALA A 458 25.62 -16.63 -0.39
CA ALA A 458 26.62 -16.28 0.61
C ALA A 458 26.14 -15.08 1.46
N MET A 459 25.56 -14.05 0.84
CA MET A 459 25.03 -12.90 1.56
C MET A 459 23.90 -13.29 2.52
N LEU A 460 22.93 -14.09 2.07
CA LEU A 460 21.82 -14.57 2.92
C LEU A 460 22.32 -15.39 4.10
N LYS A 461 23.24 -16.33 3.84
CA LYS A 461 23.85 -17.17 4.88
C LYS A 461 24.58 -16.34 5.94
N ASN A 462 25.38 -15.37 5.51
CA ASN A 462 26.10 -14.49 6.44
C ASN A 462 25.16 -13.54 7.19
N ASN A 463 24.10 -13.05 6.56
CA ASN A 463 23.10 -12.23 7.24
C ASN A 463 22.38 -13.00 8.36
N GLU A 464 21.94 -14.24 8.09
CA GLU A 464 21.32 -15.08 9.12
C GLU A 464 22.33 -15.49 10.20
N LEU A 465 23.59 -15.80 9.84
CA LEU A 465 24.65 -16.06 10.82
C LEU A 465 24.85 -14.88 11.79
N ILE A 466 24.96 -13.64 11.26
CA ILE A 466 25.16 -12.44 12.09
C ILE A 466 23.94 -12.18 12.96
N LYS A 467 22.73 -12.37 12.44
CA LYS A 467 21.48 -12.24 13.20
C LYS A 467 21.41 -13.25 14.34
N ASP A 468 21.68 -14.53 14.08
CA ASP A 468 21.69 -15.58 15.09
C ASP A 468 22.78 -15.38 16.13
N LEU A 469 23.98 -14.97 15.70
CA LEU A 469 25.07 -14.59 16.60
C LEU A 469 24.62 -13.44 17.50
N THR A 470 24.09 -12.35 16.93
CA THR A 470 23.63 -11.18 17.70
C THR A 470 22.53 -11.55 18.69
N ASN A 471 21.59 -12.42 18.30
CA ASN A 471 20.55 -12.96 19.19
C ASN A 471 21.13 -13.78 20.35
N LYS A 472 22.21 -14.52 20.12
CA LYS A 472 22.93 -15.23 21.19
C LYS A 472 23.69 -14.24 22.08
N LEU A 473 24.37 -13.25 21.50
CA LEU A 473 25.12 -12.24 22.23
C LEU A 473 24.21 -11.37 23.10
N LEU A 474 22.98 -11.06 22.66
CA LEU A 474 21.95 -10.38 23.46
C LEU A 474 21.62 -11.11 24.77
N LYS A 475 21.74 -12.44 24.79
CA LYS A 475 21.53 -13.25 26.00
C LYS A 475 22.78 -13.36 26.87
N TYR A 476 23.95 -13.10 26.28
CA TYR A 476 25.26 -13.26 26.92
C TYR A 476 25.74 -11.96 27.58
N TYR A 477 25.57 -10.83 26.89
CA TYR A 477 25.92 -9.51 27.41
C TYR A 477 24.71 -8.80 28.01
N GLU A 478 24.89 -8.26 29.22
CA GLU A 478 23.88 -7.41 29.85
C GLU A 478 23.73 -6.10 29.05
N VAL A 479 22.48 -5.79 28.65
CA VAL A 479 22.12 -4.52 27.99
C VAL A 479 21.33 -3.65 28.97
N LYS A 480 21.86 -2.48 29.29
CA LYS A 480 21.21 -1.46 30.12
C LYS A 480 20.89 -0.24 29.27
N GLU A 481 19.61 -0.02 28.98
CA GLU A 481 19.12 1.21 28.35
C GLU A 481 18.93 2.29 29.42
N TYR A 482 19.43 3.50 29.16
CA TYR A 482 19.28 4.67 30.06
C TYR A 482 18.30 5.70 29.50
N VAL A 483 17.83 5.52 28.27
CA VAL A 483 16.80 6.35 27.62
C VAL A 483 15.43 5.72 27.88
N LYS A 484 14.41 6.55 28.15
CA LYS A 484 13.04 6.10 28.35
C LYS A 484 12.35 5.98 26.99
N ARG A 485 11.76 4.80 26.71
CA ARG A 485 10.99 4.53 25.49
C ARG A 485 9.69 5.32 25.40
#